data_AF-A0AB37AVH1-F1
#
_entry.id   AF-A0AB37AVH1-F1
#
_cell.length_a   1.000
_cell.length_b   1.000
_cell.length_c   1.000
_cell.angle_alpha   90.00
_cell.angle_beta   90.00
_cell.angle_gamma   90.00
#
_symmetry.space_group_name_H-M   'P 1'
#
loop_
_entity.id
_entity.type
_entity.pdbx_description
1 polymer ?
#
loop_
_entity_poly.entity_id
_entity_poly.type
_entity_poly.pdbx_seq_one_letter_code
_entity_poly.pdbx_strand_id
1 'polypeptide(L)'
;MKTMRSLVAVWFVAILAFSSSAKAESKADFVRAVSGVWTSGSGLFIIGTATNGDLILADTSSLMRFKAVPAEFNAQQDYLNMRVSVIGADTPAMLWTLRRTWRDGHKSFNLRLVTNTGDQIALGFARELSADDMKIVNMDIQSAQSAPQVTPVSTQGGTQPVSQQESCAAAEESGVTADILDCLNAEGDKADKQLNESYKATMARLSGTRKAVLRNEERLWIKARDAKCNAAGKEFSGGTAQTIEQTSCFVETTKQRIKAIEDFN
;
A
#
# COMPACT_ATOMS: atom_id res chain seq x y z
N MET A 1 -72.02 -6.76 -49.94
CA MET A 1 -71.00 -7.74 -49.49
C MET A 1 -69.61 -7.21 -49.86
N LYS A 2 -68.76 -7.01 -48.84
CA LYS A 2 -67.27 -7.03 -48.82
C LYS A 2 -66.50 -6.14 -49.84
N THR A 3 -66.05 -4.92 -49.50
CA THR A 3 -64.84 -4.46 -48.72
C THR A 3 -63.51 -4.44 -49.49
N MET A 4 -62.70 -3.38 -49.23
CA MET A 4 -61.27 -3.13 -49.55
C MET A 4 -60.97 -2.55 -50.94
N ARG A 5 -60.12 -1.54 -51.18
CA ARG A 5 -59.01 -0.81 -50.49
C ARG A 5 -58.96 0.59 -51.16
N SER A 6 -58.60 1.71 -50.54
CA SER A 6 -57.27 2.03 -50.01
C SER A 6 -57.32 3.39 -49.30
N LEU A 7 -56.99 3.44 -48.01
CA LEU A 7 -56.72 4.67 -47.26
C LEU A 7 -55.19 4.76 -47.10
N VAL A 8 -54.57 5.75 -47.72
CA VAL A 8 -53.17 6.09 -47.48
C VAL A 8 -53.12 6.88 -46.17
N ALA A 9 -52.89 6.19 -45.06
CA ALA A 9 -52.57 6.83 -43.79
C ALA A 9 -51.06 7.12 -43.77
N VAL A 10 -50.71 8.40 -43.87
CA VAL A 10 -49.36 8.90 -43.65
C VAL A 10 -49.02 8.73 -42.17
N TRP A 11 -48.20 7.73 -41.86
CA TRP A 11 -47.63 7.57 -40.53
C TRP A 11 -46.48 8.56 -40.35
N PHE A 12 -46.76 9.69 -39.69
CA PHE A 12 -45.72 10.49 -39.05
C PHE A 12 -45.12 9.65 -37.92
N VAL A 13 -43.95 9.04 -38.16
CA VAL A 13 -43.13 8.49 -37.09
C VAL A 13 -42.50 9.68 -36.37
N ALA A 14 -43.16 10.14 -35.31
CA ALA A 14 -42.52 10.96 -34.31
C ALA A 14 -41.46 10.09 -33.61
N ILE A 15 -40.21 10.23 -34.03
CA ILE A 15 -39.07 9.74 -33.26
C ILE A 15 -39.04 10.58 -31.98
N LEU A 16 -39.69 10.09 -30.93
CA LEU A 16 -39.44 10.55 -29.57
C LEU A 16 -38.00 10.18 -29.25
N ALA A 17 -37.09 11.14 -29.45
CA ALA A 17 -35.80 11.13 -28.80
C ALA A 17 -36.07 11.19 -27.29
N PHE A 18 -36.17 10.02 -26.64
CA PHE A 18 -35.99 9.91 -25.20
C PHE A 18 -34.52 10.20 -24.91
N SER A 19 -34.15 11.48 -24.93
CA SER A 19 -32.93 11.95 -24.30
C SER A 19 -33.16 11.87 -22.79
N SER A 20 -32.98 10.67 -22.24
CA SER A 20 -32.64 10.51 -20.83
C SER A 20 -31.29 11.18 -20.65
N SER A 21 -31.31 12.49 -20.38
CA SER A 21 -30.15 13.19 -19.88
C SER A 21 -29.98 12.75 -18.43
N ALA A 22 -29.50 11.52 -18.24
CA ALA A 22 -29.05 11.06 -16.94
C ALA A 22 -28.02 12.08 -16.47
N LYS A 23 -28.35 12.81 -15.40
CA LYS A 23 -27.50 13.85 -14.85
C LYS A 23 -26.12 13.24 -14.60
N ALA A 24 -25.08 13.81 -15.20
CA ALA A 24 -23.71 13.34 -14.97
C ALA A 24 -23.42 13.37 -13.47
N GLU A 25 -22.88 12.27 -12.95
CA GLU A 25 -22.54 12.14 -11.53
C GLU A 25 -21.58 13.26 -11.12
N SER A 26 -21.75 13.80 -9.92
CA SER A 26 -20.85 14.82 -9.40
C SER A 26 -19.65 14.20 -8.68
N LYS A 27 -18.55 14.96 -8.56
CA LYS A 27 -17.39 14.57 -7.73
C LYS A 27 -17.81 14.24 -6.29
N ALA A 28 -18.79 14.97 -5.74
CA ALA A 28 -19.29 14.75 -4.40
C ALA A 28 -20.04 13.41 -4.27
N ASP A 29 -20.78 13.01 -5.31
CA ASP A 29 -21.47 11.73 -5.35
C ASP A 29 -20.48 10.57 -5.45
N PHE A 30 -19.44 10.72 -6.27
CA PHE A 30 -18.34 9.75 -6.33
C PHE A 30 -17.66 9.59 -4.98
N VAL A 31 -17.27 10.71 -4.35
CA VAL A 31 -16.62 10.72 -3.02
C VAL A 31 -17.48 10.03 -1.97
N ARG A 32 -18.80 10.30 -1.96
CA ARG A 32 -19.74 9.63 -1.06
C ARG A 32 -19.80 8.13 -1.32
N ALA A 33 -19.84 7.71 -2.58
CA ALA A 33 -19.91 6.30 -2.96
C ALA A 33 -18.64 5.51 -2.59
N VAL A 34 -17.46 6.14 -2.66
CA VAL A 34 -16.19 5.46 -2.34
C VAL A 34 -15.82 5.54 -0.85
N SER A 35 -16.54 6.32 -0.06
CA SER A 35 -16.34 6.41 1.39
C SER A 35 -16.80 5.11 2.05
N GLY A 36 -15.95 4.51 2.88
CA GLY A 36 -16.19 3.19 3.45
C GLY A 36 -14.94 2.53 3.98
N VAL A 37 -15.12 1.33 4.52
CA VAL A 37 -14.04 0.41 4.85
C VAL A 37 -13.92 -0.64 3.75
N TRP A 38 -12.70 -0.81 3.28
CA TRP A 38 -12.35 -1.67 2.16
C TRP A 38 -11.35 -2.73 2.61
N THR A 39 -11.42 -3.94 2.07
CA THR A 39 -10.36 -4.94 2.19
C THR A 39 -9.27 -4.65 1.16
N SER A 40 -8.02 -4.83 1.56
CA SER A 40 -6.84 -4.81 0.70
C SER A 40 -6.08 -6.12 0.85
N GLY A 41 -5.01 -6.31 0.06
CA GLY A 41 -4.13 -7.47 0.22
C GLY A 41 -3.39 -7.54 1.56
N SER A 42 -3.40 -6.49 2.38
CA SER A 42 -2.70 -6.43 3.68
C SER A 42 -3.59 -6.17 4.89
N GLY A 43 -4.89 -5.89 4.71
CA GLY A 43 -5.80 -5.58 5.81
C GLY A 43 -6.92 -4.63 5.39
N LEU A 44 -7.41 -3.82 6.32
CA LEU A 44 -8.46 -2.84 6.03
C LEU A 44 -7.88 -1.51 5.56
N PHE A 45 -8.59 -0.89 4.63
CA PHE A 45 -8.31 0.42 4.09
C PHE A 45 -9.56 1.29 4.24
N ILE A 46 -9.45 2.37 5.01
CA ILE A 46 -10.53 3.27 5.34
C ILE A 46 -10.44 4.47 4.39
N ILE A 47 -11.54 4.83 3.75
CA ILE A 47 -11.70 6.06 2.97
C ILE A 47 -12.82 6.84 3.62
N GLY A 48 -12.53 8.02 4.16
CA GLY A 48 -13.54 8.89 4.74
C GLY A 48 -13.31 10.35 4.38
N THR A 49 -14.32 11.17 4.57
CA THR A 49 -14.26 12.62 4.33
C THR A 49 -14.03 13.36 5.64
N ALA A 50 -13.00 14.21 5.68
CA ALA A 50 -12.82 15.19 6.75
C ALA A 50 -13.85 16.33 6.62
N THR A 51 -14.00 17.12 7.67
CA THR A 51 -14.98 18.23 7.74
C THR A 51 -14.73 19.33 6.71
N ASN A 52 -13.50 19.48 6.25
CA ASN A 52 -13.11 20.45 5.22
C ASN A 52 -13.32 19.93 3.77
N GLY A 53 -13.85 18.71 3.61
CA GLY A 53 -14.10 18.09 2.30
C GLY A 53 -12.92 17.33 1.70
N ASP A 54 -11.76 17.32 2.37
CA ASP A 54 -10.63 16.47 1.98
C ASP A 54 -10.94 15.00 2.33
N LEU A 55 -10.33 14.07 1.58
CA LEU A 55 -10.36 12.66 1.93
C LEU A 55 -9.25 12.33 2.92
N ILE A 56 -9.56 11.43 3.85
CA ILE A 56 -8.60 10.75 4.71
C ILE A 56 -8.59 9.29 4.31
N LEU A 57 -7.43 8.84 3.89
CA LEU A 57 -7.17 7.44 3.56
C LEU A 57 -6.38 6.85 4.72
N ALA A 58 -6.81 5.72 5.29
CA ALA A 58 -6.09 5.06 6.36
C ALA A 58 -5.92 3.57 6.08
N ASP A 59 -4.68 3.10 6.05
CA ASP A 59 -4.38 1.68 5.99
C ASP A 59 -4.17 1.18 7.41
N THR A 60 -5.10 0.35 7.90
CA THR A 60 -5.08 -0.14 9.28
C THR A 60 -3.96 -1.15 9.51
N SER A 61 -3.53 -1.85 8.47
CA SER A 61 -2.40 -2.77 8.56
C SER A 61 -1.12 -2.00 8.79
N SER A 62 -1.02 -0.81 8.18
CA SER A 62 0.16 0.03 8.29
C SER A 62 0.13 1.07 9.41
N LEU A 63 -1.08 1.41 9.86
CA LEU A 63 -1.43 2.59 10.64
C LEU A 63 -1.03 3.89 9.93
N MET A 64 -0.87 3.84 8.60
CA MET A 64 -0.62 5.02 7.78
C MET A 64 -1.91 5.76 7.54
N ARG A 65 -1.84 7.09 7.62
CA ARG A 65 -2.94 7.99 7.30
C ARG A 65 -2.46 8.99 6.27
N PHE A 66 -3.31 9.28 5.31
CA PHE A 66 -3.02 10.17 4.20
C PHE A 66 -4.14 11.17 4.05
N LYS A 67 -3.76 12.43 3.86
CA LYS A 67 -4.66 13.48 3.42
C LYS A 67 -4.66 13.46 1.89
N ALA A 68 -5.81 13.22 1.31
CA ALA A 68 -6.02 13.17 -0.13
C ALA A 68 -6.94 14.33 -0.55
N VAL A 69 -6.37 15.33 -1.23
CA VAL A 69 -7.11 16.46 -1.77
C VAL A 69 -7.64 16.09 -3.16
N PRO A 70 -8.96 16.04 -3.38
CA PRO A 70 -9.54 15.72 -4.68
C PRO A 70 -9.14 16.74 -5.76
N ALA A 71 -8.48 16.31 -6.83
CA ALA A 71 -8.02 17.18 -7.92
C ALA A 71 -8.96 17.11 -9.13
N GLU A 72 -8.82 16.08 -9.96
CA GLU A 72 -9.56 15.91 -11.22
C GLU A 72 -10.50 14.71 -11.12
N PHE A 73 -11.80 14.94 -11.37
CA PHE A 73 -12.80 13.89 -11.43
C PHE A 73 -13.28 13.70 -12.86
N ASN A 74 -13.30 12.45 -13.31
CA ASN A 74 -13.80 12.08 -14.63
C ASN A 74 -14.97 11.10 -14.47
N ALA A 75 -16.18 11.61 -14.69
CA ALA A 75 -17.41 10.83 -14.55
C ALA A 75 -17.52 9.72 -15.61
N GLN A 76 -16.98 9.94 -16.82
CA GLN A 76 -17.06 8.99 -17.92
C GLN A 76 -16.10 7.81 -17.73
N GLN A 77 -14.95 8.05 -17.10
CA GLN A 77 -13.90 7.06 -16.88
C GLN A 77 -13.81 6.56 -15.43
N ASP A 78 -14.78 6.95 -14.60
CA ASP A 78 -14.99 6.45 -13.24
C ASP A 78 -13.79 6.61 -12.30
N TYR A 79 -13.05 7.72 -12.42
CA TYR A 79 -11.88 7.97 -11.58
C TYR A 79 -11.84 9.36 -10.96
N LEU A 80 -11.12 9.44 -9.84
CA LEU A 80 -10.72 10.65 -9.15
C LEU A 80 -9.20 10.65 -8.97
N ASN A 81 -8.53 11.62 -9.58
CA ASN A 81 -7.15 11.96 -9.27
C ASN A 81 -7.10 12.79 -7.98
N MET A 82 -6.14 12.50 -7.12
CA MET A 82 -5.99 13.10 -5.81
C MET A 82 -4.54 13.50 -5.57
N ARG A 83 -4.33 14.63 -4.89
CA ARG A 83 -3.03 15.00 -4.34
C ARG A 83 -2.96 14.43 -2.92
N VAL A 84 -2.13 13.44 -2.73
CA VAL A 84 -2.03 12.65 -1.50
C VAL A 84 -0.77 13.03 -0.74
N SER A 85 -0.94 13.43 0.51
CA SER A 85 0.14 13.73 1.44
C SER A 85 0.03 12.81 2.64
N VAL A 86 1.16 12.39 3.19
CA VAL A 86 1.16 11.58 4.41
C VAL A 86 0.83 12.50 5.59
N ILE A 87 -0.10 12.10 6.45
CA ILE A 87 -0.44 12.92 7.62
C ILE A 87 0.62 12.75 8.70
N GLY A 88 1.02 13.85 9.33
CA GLY A 88 2.14 13.89 10.27
C GLY A 88 3.49 13.82 9.56
N ALA A 89 3.53 14.10 8.25
CA ALA A 89 4.69 14.05 7.41
C ALA A 89 4.86 15.29 6.51
N ASP A 90 6.07 15.84 6.47
CA ASP A 90 6.45 16.88 5.50
C ASP A 90 7.02 16.19 4.24
N THR A 91 6.11 15.70 3.40
CA THR A 91 6.45 15.08 2.12
C THR A 91 5.71 15.77 0.98
N PRO A 92 6.34 15.86 -0.22
CA PRO A 92 5.65 16.37 -1.39
C PRO A 92 4.38 15.56 -1.67
N ALA A 93 3.32 16.25 -2.07
CA ALA A 93 2.08 15.58 -2.43
C ALA A 93 2.27 14.68 -3.65
N MET A 94 1.89 13.41 -3.51
CA MET A 94 1.90 12.39 -4.54
C MET A 94 0.60 12.45 -5.35
N LEU A 95 0.65 12.16 -6.65
CA LEU A 95 -0.55 12.03 -7.47
C LEU A 95 -1.03 10.59 -7.47
N TRP A 96 -2.18 10.32 -6.86
CA TRP A 96 -2.81 9.00 -6.87
C TRP A 96 -4.16 9.04 -7.59
N THR A 97 -4.55 7.93 -8.21
CA THR A 97 -5.83 7.80 -8.91
C THR A 97 -6.68 6.74 -8.23
N LEU A 98 -7.87 7.11 -7.77
CA LEU A 98 -8.88 6.17 -7.27
C LEU A 98 -9.93 5.94 -8.35
N ARG A 99 -10.12 4.69 -8.76
CA ARG A 99 -11.07 4.30 -9.80
C ARG A 99 -12.08 3.28 -9.28
N ARG A 100 -13.35 3.39 -9.70
CA ARG A 100 -14.33 2.32 -9.57
C ARG A 100 -14.14 1.29 -10.67
N THR A 101 -14.15 0.02 -10.30
CA THR A 101 -14.22 -1.10 -11.23
C THR A 101 -15.56 -1.79 -11.04
N TRP A 102 -16.50 -1.50 -11.94
CA TRP A 102 -17.87 -2.02 -11.90
C TRP A 102 -17.93 -3.54 -12.08
N ARG A 103 -18.91 -4.14 -11.41
CA ARG A 103 -19.26 -5.56 -11.48
C ARG A 103 -20.79 -5.70 -11.58
N ASP A 104 -21.23 -6.90 -11.92
CA ASP A 104 -22.64 -7.30 -11.92
C ASP A 104 -23.55 -6.40 -12.78
N GLY A 105 -23.05 -5.93 -13.93
CA GLY A 105 -23.78 -5.02 -14.80
C GLY A 105 -24.02 -3.65 -14.16
N HIS A 106 -23.00 -3.07 -13.53
CA HIS A 106 -23.03 -1.77 -12.84
C HIS A 106 -23.89 -1.73 -11.56
N LYS A 107 -24.11 -2.89 -10.91
CA LYS A 107 -24.84 -2.96 -9.63
C LYS A 107 -23.93 -2.84 -8.42
N SER A 108 -22.69 -3.28 -8.54
CA SER A 108 -21.67 -3.21 -7.48
C SER A 108 -20.34 -2.79 -8.09
N PHE A 109 -19.39 -2.33 -7.27
CA PHE A 109 -18.04 -2.03 -7.72
C PHE A 109 -17.01 -2.40 -6.66
N ASN A 110 -15.79 -2.65 -7.13
CA ASN A 110 -14.59 -2.58 -6.30
C ASN A 110 -13.87 -1.26 -6.58
N LEU A 111 -12.89 -0.94 -5.76
CA LEU A 111 -11.98 0.17 -6.02
C LEU A 111 -10.62 -0.32 -6.48
N ARG A 112 -9.97 0.50 -7.29
CA ARG A 112 -8.57 0.38 -7.64
C ARG A 112 -7.86 1.69 -7.34
N LEU A 113 -6.90 1.65 -6.43
CA LEU A 113 -6.05 2.78 -6.11
C LEU A 113 -4.72 2.61 -6.85
N VAL A 114 -4.36 3.58 -7.67
CA VAL A 114 -3.09 3.62 -8.40
C VAL A 114 -2.21 4.71 -7.77
N THR A 115 -1.01 4.35 -7.34
CA THR A 115 -0.06 5.29 -6.73
C THR A 115 0.73 6.04 -7.80
N ASN A 116 1.50 7.04 -7.38
CA ASN A 116 2.43 7.78 -8.24
C ASN A 116 3.58 6.91 -8.80
N THR A 117 3.84 5.74 -8.22
CA THR A 117 4.81 4.75 -8.70
C THR A 117 4.19 3.75 -9.69
N GLY A 118 2.87 3.82 -9.92
CA GLY A 118 2.15 2.88 -10.78
C GLY A 118 1.66 1.62 -10.08
N ASP A 119 1.90 1.49 -8.78
CA ASP A 119 1.40 0.36 -8.00
C ASP A 119 -0.13 0.38 -7.97
N GLN A 120 -0.75 -0.79 -8.17
CA GLN A 120 -2.20 -0.94 -8.19
C GLN A 120 -2.68 -1.75 -7.00
N ILE A 121 -3.47 -1.12 -6.15
CA ILE A 121 -4.06 -1.73 -4.96
C ILE A 121 -5.54 -2.00 -5.25
N ALA A 122 -5.93 -3.26 -5.27
CA ALA A 122 -7.32 -3.68 -5.35
C ALA A 122 -7.98 -3.57 -3.98
N LEU A 123 -9.16 -2.96 -3.95
CA LEU A 123 -9.92 -2.67 -2.75
C LEU A 123 -11.34 -3.25 -2.88
N GLY A 124 -11.67 -4.23 -2.04
CA GLY A 124 -13.00 -4.83 -1.99
C GLY A 124 -13.87 -4.17 -0.92
N PHE A 125 -15.15 -3.91 -1.19
CA PHE A 125 -16.01 -3.30 -0.18
C PHE A 125 -16.17 -4.25 1.02
N ALA A 126 -15.88 -3.77 2.23
CA ALA A 126 -16.04 -4.54 3.47
C ALA A 126 -17.31 -4.13 4.21
N ARG A 127 -17.46 -2.82 4.49
CA ARG A 127 -18.58 -2.25 5.25
C ARG A 127 -18.57 -0.73 5.19
N GLU A 128 -19.65 -0.11 5.62
CA GLU A 128 -19.73 1.32 5.86
C GLU A 128 -18.84 1.77 7.03
N LEU A 129 -18.53 3.07 7.08
CA LEU A 129 -17.79 3.69 8.18
C LEU A 129 -18.65 3.65 9.45
N SER A 130 -18.07 3.15 10.54
CA SER A 130 -18.63 3.24 11.88
C SER A 130 -18.18 4.51 12.59
N ALA A 131 -18.78 4.80 13.75
CA ALA A 131 -18.35 5.92 14.59
C ALA A 131 -16.87 5.83 15.00
N ASP A 132 -16.32 4.63 15.16
CA ASP A 132 -14.91 4.45 15.51
C ASP A 132 -13.98 4.70 14.32
N ASP A 133 -14.39 4.32 13.10
CA ASP A 133 -13.63 4.65 11.89
C ASP A 133 -13.63 6.18 11.68
N MET A 134 -14.73 6.86 12.00
CA MET A 134 -14.80 8.32 11.91
C MET A 134 -13.85 9.03 12.88
N LYS A 135 -13.47 8.41 14.00
CA LYS A 135 -12.39 8.93 14.86
C LYS A 135 -11.05 8.86 14.11
N ILE A 136 -10.76 7.76 13.42
CA ILE A 136 -9.58 7.60 12.57
C ILE A 136 -9.60 8.61 11.39
N VAL A 137 -10.76 9.02 10.91
CA VAL A 137 -10.86 10.07 9.88
C VAL A 137 -10.57 11.46 10.47
N ASN A 138 -11.16 11.79 11.62
CA ASN A 138 -11.18 13.17 12.14
C ASN A 138 -10.02 13.56 13.08
N MET A 139 -9.13 12.63 13.46
CA MET A 139 -8.10 12.87 14.49
C MET A 139 -7.01 13.92 14.16
N ASP A 140 -6.90 14.45 12.94
CA ASP A 140 -5.79 15.35 12.54
C ASP A 140 -6.14 16.84 12.41
N ILE A 141 -7.32 17.28 12.86
CA ILE A 141 -7.63 18.72 12.91
C ILE A 141 -7.06 19.38 14.19
N GLN A 142 -6.58 18.61 15.17
CA GLN A 142 -6.17 19.13 16.49
C GLN A 142 -4.66 19.20 16.75
N SER A 143 -3.77 18.75 15.85
CA SER A 143 -2.32 18.67 16.13
C SER A 143 -1.47 19.79 15.53
N ALA A 144 -2.07 20.81 14.91
CA ALA A 144 -1.35 21.99 14.44
C ALA A 144 -1.24 23.06 15.53
N GLN A 145 -0.50 22.80 16.61
CA GLN A 145 0.07 23.85 17.47
C GLN A 145 1.25 23.34 18.31
N SER A 146 2.42 23.88 17.98
CA SER A 146 3.62 24.04 18.82
C SER A 146 4.58 22.85 18.95
N ALA A 147 5.61 22.82 18.11
CA ALA A 147 6.88 22.14 18.39
C ALA A 147 8.04 23.17 18.29
N PRO A 148 8.91 23.32 19.31
CA PRO A 148 10.17 24.05 19.19
C PRO A 148 11.22 23.22 18.43
N GLN A 149 11.99 23.86 17.56
CA GLN A 149 13.08 23.27 16.78
C GLN A 149 14.35 23.06 17.63
N VAL A 150 15.14 22.03 17.30
CA VAL A 150 16.53 21.89 17.75
C VAL A 150 17.43 21.54 16.56
N THR A 151 18.59 22.21 16.52
CA THR A 151 19.65 22.19 15.49
C THR A 151 20.56 20.95 15.55
N PRO A 152 21.35 20.66 14.48
CA PRO A 152 22.03 19.38 14.28
C PRO A 152 23.45 19.33 14.85
N VAL A 153 23.94 18.12 15.15
CA VAL A 153 25.36 17.81 15.36
C VAL A 153 25.78 16.75 14.35
N SER A 154 26.87 17.02 13.63
CA SER A 154 27.60 16.06 12.79
C SER A 154 28.60 15.25 13.60
N THR A 155 28.88 14.01 13.18
CA THR A 155 30.25 13.45 13.10
C THR A 155 30.26 12.27 12.11
N GLN A 156 31.28 12.24 11.27
CA GLN A 156 31.59 11.20 10.27
C GLN A 156 32.41 10.04 10.86
N GLY A 157 32.39 8.89 10.19
CA GLY A 157 33.41 7.85 10.32
C GLY A 157 33.03 6.59 9.55
N GLY A 158 33.58 6.40 8.35
CA GLY A 158 33.29 5.25 7.48
C GLY A 158 34.13 4.01 7.81
N THR A 159 33.74 2.86 7.25
CA THR A 159 34.58 1.91 6.49
C THR A 159 33.68 0.86 5.81
N GLN A 160 34.06 0.51 4.59
CA GLN A 160 33.43 -0.37 3.60
C GLN A 160 33.33 -1.87 4.00
N PRO A 161 32.63 -2.73 3.22
CA PRO A 161 31.93 -3.91 3.70
C PRO A 161 32.79 -5.19 3.67
N VAL A 162 32.67 -6.00 4.72
CA VAL A 162 33.08 -7.41 4.71
C VAL A 162 31.87 -8.26 4.30
N SER A 163 32.04 -9.09 3.27
CA SER A 163 31.08 -10.10 2.81
C SER A 163 31.02 -11.25 3.82
N GLN A 164 29.86 -11.48 4.45
CA GLN A 164 29.72 -12.36 5.62
C GLN A 164 29.35 -13.81 5.28
N GLN A 165 30.09 -14.43 4.36
CA GLN A 165 30.09 -15.89 4.21
C GLN A 165 30.94 -16.61 5.29
N GLU A 166 31.52 -15.88 6.25
CA GLU A 166 32.44 -16.45 7.24
C GLU A 166 31.76 -17.16 8.43
N SER A 167 30.47 -16.95 8.72
CA SER A 167 29.86 -17.44 9.97
C SER A 167 29.52 -18.94 10.00
N CYS A 168 29.34 -19.59 8.85
CA CYS A 168 28.99 -21.01 8.75
C CYS A 168 30.04 -21.87 8.04
N ALA A 169 31.25 -21.34 7.77
CA ALA A 169 32.31 -22.04 7.05
C ALA A 169 32.66 -23.41 7.67
N ALA A 170 32.69 -23.52 9.01
CA ALA A 170 32.96 -24.78 9.70
C ALA A 170 31.85 -25.85 9.49
N ALA A 171 30.60 -25.43 9.29
CA ALA A 171 29.50 -26.34 8.96
C ALA A 171 29.53 -26.73 7.47
N GLU A 172 29.97 -25.84 6.59
CA GLU A 172 30.20 -26.15 5.18
C GLU A 172 31.35 -27.16 5.00
N GLU A 173 32.41 -27.04 5.80
CA GLU A 173 33.53 -28.00 5.84
C GLU A 173 33.11 -29.40 6.31
N SER A 174 32.06 -29.53 7.14
CA SER A 174 31.56 -30.85 7.56
C SER A 174 30.86 -31.60 6.41
N GLY A 175 30.38 -30.88 5.40
CA GLY A 175 29.61 -31.42 4.28
C GLY A 175 28.23 -32.00 4.69
N VAL A 176 27.87 -31.91 5.97
CA VAL A 176 26.60 -32.40 6.50
C VAL A 176 25.56 -31.30 6.34
N THR A 177 24.58 -31.54 5.47
CA THR A 177 23.49 -30.57 5.21
C THR A 177 22.75 -30.15 6.48
N ALA A 178 22.59 -31.04 7.46
CA ALA A 178 21.95 -30.70 8.73
C ALA A 178 22.74 -29.63 9.50
N ASP A 179 24.06 -29.81 9.64
CA ASP A 179 24.94 -28.85 10.31
C ASP A 179 24.90 -27.47 9.65
N ILE A 180 24.88 -27.45 8.31
CA ILE A 180 24.79 -26.20 7.53
C ILE A 180 23.46 -25.48 7.82
N LEU A 181 22.35 -26.21 7.79
CA LEU A 181 21.03 -25.65 8.06
C LEU A 181 20.89 -25.17 9.51
N ASP A 182 21.42 -25.93 10.48
CA ASP A 182 21.39 -25.54 11.88
C ASP A 182 22.18 -24.25 12.12
N CYS A 183 23.37 -24.12 11.51
CA CYS A 183 24.14 -22.88 11.56
C CYS A 183 23.40 -21.70 10.93
N LEU A 184 22.84 -21.88 9.73
CA LEU A 184 22.12 -20.83 9.02
C LEU A 184 20.84 -20.39 9.76
N ASN A 185 20.13 -21.32 10.38
CA ASN A 185 18.96 -21.01 11.20
C ASN A 185 19.36 -20.19 12.43
N ALA A 186 20.42 -20.57 13.14
CA ALA A 186 20.91 -19.81 14.29
C ALA A 186 21.36 -18.39 13.92
N GLU A 187 22.05 -18.23 12.79
CA GLU A 187 22.42 -16.92 12.26
C GLU A 187 21.19 -16.12 11.79
N GLY A 188 20.17 -16.79 11.25
CA GLY A 188 18.89 -16.20 10.88
C GLY A 188 18.16 -15.61 12.09
N ASP A 189 18.04 -16.38 13.17
CA ASP A 189 17.41 -15.94 14.41
C ASP A 189 18.14 -14.74 15.03
N LYS A 190 19.47 -14.78 15.02
CA LYS A 190 20.31 -13.67 15.49
C LYS A 190 20.12 -12.42 14.65
N ALA A 191 20.11 -12.56 13.32
CA ALA A 191 19.90 -11.45 12.40
C ALA A 191 18.49 -10.86 12.53
N ASP A 192 17.44 -11.68 12.66
CA ASP A 192 16.07 -11.18 12.84
C ASP A 192 15.90 -10.45 14.17
N LYS A 193 16.50 -10.97 15.25
CA LYS A 193 16.53 -10.28 16.54
C LYS A 193 17.22 -8.91 16.43
N GLN A 194 18.39 -8.86 15.81
CA GLN A 194 19.13 -7.61 15.62
C GLN A 194 18.35 -6.62 14.74
N LEU A 195 17.71 -7.09 13.66
CA LEU A 195 16.84 -6.28 12.81
C LEU A 195 15.74 -5.60 13.64
N ASN A 196 15.06 -6.35 14.49
CA ASN A 196 14.00 -5.83 15.35
C ASN A 196 14.53 -4.83 16.40
N GLU A 197 15.72 -5.06 16.94
CA GLU A 197 16.39 -4.13 17.86
C GLU A 197 16.78 -2.82 17.17
N SER A 198 17.47 -2.90 16.03
CA SER A 198 17.87 -1.74 15.23
C SER A 198 16.65 -0.96 14.71
N TYR A 199 15.57 -1.65 14.32
CA TYR A 199 14.30 -1.04 13.95
C TYR A 199 13.69 -0.26 15.13
N LYS A 200 13.59 -0.86 16.32
CA LYS A 200 13.04 -0.17 17.50
C LYS A 200 13.88 1.05 17.90
N ALA A 201 15.20 0.90 17.93
CA ALA A 201 16.13 1.98 18.26
C ALA A 201 16.02 3.13 17.25
N THR A 202 16.02 2.81 15.96
CA THR A 202 15.86 3.80 14.90
C THR A 202 14.49 4.46 14.98
N MET A 203 13.42 3.69 15.10
CA MET A 203 12.08 4.23 15.27
C MET A 203 12.00 5.18 16.47
N ALA A 204 12.67 4.92 17.59
CA ALA A 204 12.63 5.81 18.75
C ALA A 204 13.18 7.23 18.47
N ARG A 205 14.24 7.35 17.65
CA ARG A 205 14.87 8.65 17.32
C ARG A 205 14.16 9.43 16.19
N LEU A 206 13.31 8.78 15.40
CA LEU A 206 12.69 9.39 14.23
C LEU A 206 11.47 10.28 14.56
N SER A 207 11.27 11.30 13.73
CA SER A 207 10.02 12.08 13.69
C SER A 207 8.84 11.21 13.24
N GLY A 208 7.60 11.64 13.51
CA GLY A 208 6.39 10.92 13.09
C GLY A 208 6.39 10.57 11.59
N THR A 209 6.78 11.54 10.76
CA THR A 209 7.03 11.38 9.32
C THR A 209 7.96 10.23 8.99
N ARG A 210 9.16 10.24 9.59
CA ARG A 210 10.23 9.32 9.24
C ARG A 210 9.94 7.93 9.80
N LYS A 211 9.27 7.84 10.96
CA LYS A 211 8.70 6.59 11.50
C LYS A 211 7.74 5.93 10.51
N ALA A 212 6.86 6.71 9.89
CA ALA A 212 5.92 6.23 8.89
C ALA A 212 6.62 5.70 7.63
N VAL A 213 7.62 6.44 7.13
CA VAL A 213 8.42 6.01 5.97
C VAL A 213 9.18 4.72 6.27
N LEU A 214 9.95 4.67 7.36
CA LEU A 214 10.74 3.47 7.73
C LEU A 214 9.85 2.24 7.90
N ARG A 215 8.68 2.39 8.53
CA ARG A 215 7.73 1.30 8.72
C ARG A 215 7.18 0.76 7.39
N ASN A 216 6.94 1.62 6.41
CA ASN A 216 6.49 1.19 5.09
C ASN A 216 7.61 0.51 4.30
N GLU A 217 8.81 1.08 4.33
CA GLU A 217 9.98 0.45 3.75
C GLU A 217 10.21 -0.94 4.36
N GLU A 218 10.03 -1.10 5.67
CA GLU A 218 10.20 -2.39 6.34
C GLU A 218 9.18 -3.43 5.88
N ARG A 219 7.91 -3.05 5.76
CA ARG A 219 6.86 -3.97 5.27
C ARG A 219 7.05 -4.35 3.80
N LEU A 220 7.45 -3.40 2.97
CA LEU A 220 7.77 -3.67 1.56
C LEU A 220 9.00 -4.56 1.45
N TRP A 221 10.02 -4.29 2.26
CA TRP A 221 11.23 -5.08 2.33
C TRP A 221 10.93 -6.52 2.75
N ILE A 222 10.11 -6.77 3.77
CA ILE A 222 9.72 -8.14 4.18
C ILE A 222 9.10 -8.91 3.00
N LYS A 223 8.11 -8.31 2.31
CA LYS A 223 7.48 -8.93 1.13
C LYS A 223 8.49 -9.23 0.02
N ALA A 224 9.39 -8.28 -0.26
CA ALA A 224 10.41 -8.43 -1.29
C ALA A 224 11.45 -9.50 -0.90
N ARG A 225 11.89 -9.54 0.36
CA ARG A 225 12.79 -10.54 0.92
C ARG A 225 12.19 -11.93 0.78
N ASP A 226 10.95 -12.13 1.23
CA ASP A 226 10.31 -13.44 1.22
C ASP A 226 10.13 -13.93 -0.22
N ALA A 227 9.73 -13.06 -1.15
CA ALA A 227 9.63 -13.39 -2.57
C ALA A 227 11.00 -13.73 -3.19
N LYS A 228 12.03 -12.93 -2.90
CA LYS A 228 13.41 -13.12 -3.37
C LYS A 228 13.98 -14.45 -2.86
N CYS A 229 13.86 -14.73 -1.56
CA CYS A 229 14.46 -15.92 -0.98
C CYS A 229 13.72 -17.19 -1.37
N ASN A 230 12.39 -17.16 -1.49
CA ASN A 230 11.65 -18.25 -2.10
C ASN A 230 12.10 -18.54 -3.54
N ALA A 231 12.44 -17.50 -4.32
CA ALA A 231 12.94 -17.65 -5.68
C ALA A 231 14.38 -18.21 -5.73
N ALA A 232 15.25 -17.85 -4.78
CA ALA A 232 16.64 -18.32 -4.72
C ALA A 232 16.75 -19.85 -4.67
N GLY A 233 15.86 -20.52 -3.92
CA GLY A 233 15.86 -21.99 -3.84
C GLY A 233 15.20 -22.72 -5.01
N LYS A 234 14.61 -22.02 -6.00
CA LYS A 234 13.77 -22.67 -7.04
C LYS A 234 14.56 -23.63 -7.94
N GLU A 235 15.82 -23.33 -8.23
CA GLU A 235 16.66 -24.19 -9.09
C GLU A 235 16.99 -25.53 -8.43
N PHE A 236 16.81 -25.62 -7.11
CA PHE A 236 17.10 -26.81 -6.30
C PHE A 236 15.83 -27.53 -5.83
N SER A 237 14.70 -27.27 -6.49
CA SER A 237 13.39 -27.72 -6.03
C SER A 237 13.33 -29.23 -5.76
N GLY A 238 12.83 -29.60 -4.58
CA GLY A 238 12.65 -30.99 -4.17
C GLY A 238 13.85 -31.62 -3.46
N GLY A 239 14.95 -30.88 -3.26
CA GLY A 239 16.11 -31.29 -2.46
C GLY A 239 16.39 -30.37 -1.27
N THR A 240 17.30 -30.77 -0.38
CA THR A 240 17.70 -29.97 0.80
C THR A 240 18.48 -28.71 0.45
N ALA A 241 19.13 -28.68 -0.73
CA ALA A 241 19.79 -27.49 -1.25
C ALA A 241 18.82 -26.31 -1.45
N GLN A 242 17.54 -26.57 -1.77
CA GLN A 242 16.51 -25.52 -1.82
C GLN A 242 16.41 -24.79 -0.49
N THR A 243 16.38 -25.52 0.62
CA THR A 243 16.25 -24.95 1.97
C THR A 243 17.52 -24.19 2.36
N ILE A 244 18.70 -24.71 2.04
CA ILE A 244 19.98 -24.02 2.30
C ILE A 244 19.99 -22.65 1.61
N GLU A 245 19.65 -22.60 0.32
CA GLU A 245 19.64 -21.35 -0.45
C GLU A 245 18.58 -20.35 0.05
N GLN A 246 17.40 -20.84 0.43
CA GLN A 246 16.35 -20.01 1.01
C GLN A 246 16.79 -19.38 2.33
N THR A 247 17.36 -20.18 3.24
CA THR A 247 17.80 -19.71 4.56
C THR A 247 19.02 -18.79 4.45
N SER A 248 19.99 -19.13 3.59
CA SER A 248 21.16 -18.27 3.32
C SER A 248 20.73 -16.89 2.78
N CYS A 249 19.82 -16.87 1.80
CA CYS A 249 19.26 -15.61 1.29
C CYS A 249 18.60 -14.75 2.39
N PHE A 250 17.86 -15.39 3.30
CA PHE A 250 17.19 -14.70 4.40
C PHE A 250 18.21 -14.02 5.32
N VAL A 251 19.26 -14.73 5.72
CA VAL A 251 20.34 -14.22 6.59
C VAL A 251 20.99 -12.99 5.95
N GLU A 252 21.45 -13.12 4.71
CA GLU A 252 22.19 -12.04 4.03
C GLU A 252 21.31 -10.81 3.77
N THR A 253 20.08 -11.02 3.31
CA THR A 253 19.16 -9.91 3.05
C THR A 253 18.78 -9.19 4.35
N THR A 254 18.66 -9.91 5.47
CA THR A 254 18.36 -9.34 6.80
C THR A 254 19.55 -8.54 7.35
N LYS A 255 20.78 -9.06 7.24
CA LYS A 255 22.01 -8.35 7.61
C LYS A 255 22.19 -7.05 6.82
N GLN A 256 21.89 -7.06 5.53
CA GLN A 256 21.90 -5.84 4.70
C GLN A 256 20.85 -4.83 5.16
N ARG A 257 19.66 -5.31 5.53
CA ARG A 257 18.58 -4.44 5.98
C ARG A 257 18.87 -3.78 7.33
N ILE A 258 19.49 -4.50 8.27
CA ILE A 258 19.95 -3.93 9.55
C ILE A 258 20.75 -2.65 9.31
N LYS A 259 21.77 -2.70 8.44
CA LYS A 259 22.60 -1.53 8.11
C LYS A 259 21.78 -0.39 7.53
N ALA A 260 20.89 -0.71 6.59
CA ALA A 260 20.02 0.30 5.97
C ALA A 260 19.07 0.98 6.99
N ILE A 261 18.58 0.24 8.00
CA ILE A 261 17.78 0.77 9.09
C ILE A 261 18.64 1.66 10.00
N GLU A 262 19.84 1.22 10.36
CA GLU A 262 20.76 1.96 11.23
C GLU A 262 21.22 3.29 10.61
N ASP A 263 21.33 3.34 9.29
CA ASP A 263 21.67 4.56 8.53
C ASP A 263 20.46 5.48 8.28
N PHE A 264 19.25 5.03 8.60
CA PHE A 264 18.02 5.76 8.32
C PHE A 264 17.81 6.92 9.32
N ASN A 265 17.87 8.15 8.82
CA ASN A 265 17.71 9.41 9.59
C ASN A 265 16.53 10.24 9.08
#